data_AF-A0A2H0J0Q7-F1
#
_entry.id   AF-A0A2H0J0Q7-F1
#
_cell.length_a   1.000
_cell.length_b   1.000
_cell.length_c   1.000
_cell.angle_alpha   90.00
_cell.angle_beta   90.00
_cell.angle_gamma   90.00
#
_symmetry.space_group_name_H-M   'P 1'
#
loop_
_entity.id
_entity.type
_entity.pdbx_description
1 polymer ?
#
loop_
_entity_poly.entity_id
_entity_poly.type
_entity_poly.pdbx_seq_one_letter_code
_entity_poly.pdbx_strand_id
1 'polypeptide(L)'
;MARDKGKFIQDGSFFGWDGDTLVFNILGKPNASKDAIGKPYGQQLKVSVAAKPVGGKATDHMVRFLAPLFGVTVADIEVVFGRMNVNKQVRIKAPQKLPSVFTKGAEQAGLFED
;
A
#
# COMPACT_ATOMS: atom_id res chain seq x y z
N MET A 1 -15.15 21.40 -16.45
CA MET A 1 -14.42 21.26 -15.17
C MET A 1 -14.26 19.77 -14.88
N ALA A 2 -13.17 19.16 -15.37
CA ALA A 2 -12.88 17.76 -15.09
C ALA A 2 -12.38 17.67 -13.65
N ARG A 3 -13.18 17.13 -12.75
CA ARG A 3 -12.71 16.75 -11.40
C ARG A 3 -11.59 15.75 -11.57
N ASP A 4 -10.45 16.02 -10.94
CA ASP A 4 -9.22 15.23 -10.94
C ASP A 4 -9.55 13.76 -10.60
N LYS A 5 -9.67 12.91 -11.63
CA LYS A 5 -9.96 11.48 -11.46
C LYS A 5 -8.67 10.78 -11.06
N GLY A 6 -8.41 10.71 -9.76
CA GLY A 6 -7.67 9.58 -9.19
C GLY A 6 -6.18 9.78 -8.86
N LYS A 7 -5.68 11.01 -8.73
CA LYS A 7 -4.32 11.24 -8.21
C LYS A 7 -4.31 11.39 -6.68
N PHE A 8 -4.65 10.31 -5.98
CA PHE A 8 -4.58 10.27 -4.51
C PHE A 8 -3.15 10.18 -3.97
N ILE A 9 -2.21 9.75 -4.82
CA ILE A 9 -0.80 9.60 -4.48
C ILE A 9 -0.04 10.79 -5.11
N GLN A 10 0.57 11.61 -4.25
CA GLN A 10 1.40 12.74 -4.67
C GLN A 10 2.64 12.26 -5.42
N ASP A 11 3.15 13.08 -6.35
CA ASP A 11 4.37 12.78 -7.11
C ASP A 11 5.54 12.53 -6.15
N GLY A 12 6.29 11.44 -6.38
CA GLY A 12 7.38 11.02 -5.49
C GLY A 12 6.97 10.25 -4.22
N SER A 13 5.67 10.14 -3.91
CA SER A 13 5.17 9.27 -2.84
C SER A 13 4.72 7.91 -3.38
N PHE A 14 4.65 6.89 -2.52
CA PHE A 14 4.04 5.60 -2.84
C PHE A 14 2.63 5.43 -2.27
N PHE A 15 2.17 6.38 -1.45
CA PHE A 15 0.86 6.38 -0.83
C PHE A 15 0.25 7.78 -0.71
N GLY A 16 -1.05 7.82 -0.46
CA GLY A 16 -1.80 9.00 -0.08
C GLY A 16 -3.20 8.62 0.42
N TRP A 17 -4.07 9.61 0.58
CA TRP A 17 -5.39 9.44 1.19
C TRP A 17 -6.50 9.95 0.29
N ASP A 18 -7.60 9.20 0.26
CA ASP A 18 -8.88 9.56 -0.34
C ASP A 18 -9.94 9.55 0.78
N GLY A 19 -10.17 10.69 1.41
CA GLY A 19 -10.96 10.75 2.64
C GLY A 19 -10.34 9.88 3.75
N ASP A 20 -11.11 8.92 4.28
CA ASP A 20 -10.65 7.93 5.27
C ASP A 20 -9.94 6.71 4.66
N THR A 21 -9.80 6.66 3.33
CA THR A 21 -9.22 5.51 2.63
C THR A 21 -7.74 5.76 2.32
N LEU A 22 -6.87 4.90 2.84
CA LEU A 22 -5.45 4.88 2.47
C LEU A 22 -5.30 4.23 1.09
N VAL A 23 -4.65 4.92 0.16
CA VAL A 23 -4.38 4.43 -1.20
C VAL A 23 -2.88 4.33 -1.41
N PHE A 24 -2.37 3.18 -1.84
CA PHE A 24 -0.94 3.00 -2.09
C PHE A 24 -0.64 1.96 -3.16
N ASN A 25 0.51 2.12 -3.81
CA ASN A 25 0.98 1.17 -4.81
C ASN A 25 1.93 0.15 -4.19
N ILE A 26 1.80 -1.10 -4.60
CA ILE A 26 2.65 -2.21 -4.18
C ILE A 26 3.43 -2.74 -5.37
N LEU A 27 4.71 -3.05 -5.13
CA LEU A 27 5.50 -3.96 -5.93
C LEU A 27 5.63 -5.30 -5.18
N GLY A 28 4.81 -6.27 -5.60
CA GLY A 28 4.71 -7.59 -5.01
C GLY A 28 5.90 -8.48 -5.37
N LYS A 29 6.46 -9.18 -4.37
CA LYS A 29 7.50 -10.20 -4.55
C LYS A 29 6.96 -11.55 -4.06
N PRO A 30 6.37 -12.37 -4.95
CA PRO A 30 5.93 -13.72 -4.59
C PRO A 30 7.12 -14.66 -4.39
N ASN A 31 6.88 -15.87 -3.89
CA ASN A 31 7.92 -16.89 -3.60
C ASN A 31 9.02 -16.38 -2.65
N ALA A 32 8.71 -15.45 -1.75
CA ALA A 32 9.66 -15.01 -0.75
C ALA A 32 9.82 -16.05 0.37
N SER A 33 10.95 -16.03 1.08
CA SER A 33 11.17 -16.91 2.23
C SER A 33 10.22 -16.62 3.40
N LYS A 34 9.67 -15.40 3.47
CA LYS A 34 8.69 -14.97 4.47
C LYS A 34 7.87 -13.79 3.97
N ASP A 35 6.71 -13.58 4.58
CA ASP A 35 5.90 -12.39 4.35
C ASP A 35 6.52 -11.17 5.04
N ALA A 36 6.60 -10.04 4.33
CA ALA A 36 7.18 -8.83 4.87
C ALA A 36 6.75 -7.56 4.12
N ILE A 37 6.56 -6.48 4.86
CA ILE A 37 6.62 -5.12 4.32
C ILE A 37 8.09 -4.75 4.15
N GLY A 38 8.47 -4.40 2.93
CA GLY A 38 9.81 -3.95 2.58
C GLY A 38 9.95 -2.42 2.59
N LYS A 39 11.03 -1.94 1.97
CA LYS A 39 11.27 -0.51 1.77
C LYS A 39 10.50 0.02 0.56
N PRO A 40 10.20 1.33 0.52
CA PRO A 40 9.76 2.00 -0.69
C PRO A 40 10.76 1.80 -1.84
N TYR A 41 10.25 1.76 -3.07
CA TYR A 41 11.00 1.67 -4.31
C TYR A 41 10.31 2.54 -5.35
N GLY A 42 10.83 3.75 -5.55
CA GLY A 42 10.13 4.79 -6.30
C GLY A 42 8.76 5.07 -5.68
N GLN A 43 7.72 5.05 -6.52
CA GLN A 43 6.33 5.32 -6.11
C GLN A 43 5.57 4.04 -5.67
N GLN A 44 6.29 3.02 -5.22
CA GLN A 44 5.71 1.73 -4.80
C GLN A 44 6.34 1.23 -3.51
N LEU A 45 5.56 0.51 -2.71
CA LEU A 45 6.03 -0.23 -1.55
C LEU A 45 6.34 -1.68 -1.92
N LYS A 46 7.54 -2.16 -1.61
CA LYS A 46 7.84 -3.59 -1.78
C LYS A 46 7.08 -4.40 -0.74
N VAL A 47 6.34 -5.41 -1.19
CA VAL A 47 5.68 -6.38 -0.30
C VAL A 47 6.04 -7.78 -0.74
N SER A 48 6.66 -8.53 0.16
CA SER A 48 7.05 -9.92 -0.09
C SER A 48 6.00 -10.86 0.48
N VAL A 49 5.65 -11.90 -0.26
CA VAL A 49 4.75 -12.96 0.21
C VAL A 49 5.31 -14.33 -0.13
N ALA A 50 5.14 -15.28 0.78
CA ALA A 50 5.61 -16.65 0.59
C ALA A 50 4.78 -17.43 -0.44
N ALA A 51 3.53 -17.01 -0.66
CA ALA A 51 2.62 -17.63 -1.61
C ALA A 51 3.15 -17.59 -3.06
N LYS A 52 2.89 -18.69 -3.81
CA LYS A 52 3.21 -18.82 -5.23
C LYS A 52 2.28 -17.95 -6.11
N PRO A 53 2.74 -17.36 -7.22
CA PRO A 53 1.94 -16.49 -8.09
C PRO A 53 1.07 -17.31 -9.06
N VAL A 54 0.26 -18.22 -8.53
CA VAL A 54 -0.61 -19.09 -9.33
C VAL A 54 -2.06 -18.74 -9.04
N GLY A 55 -2.83 -18.39 -10.08
CA GLY A 55 -4.27 -18.17 -9.98
C GLY A 55 -4.68 -17.11 -8.95
N GLY A 56 -3.91 -16.03 -8.81
CA GLY A 56 -4.21 -14.93 -7.88
C GLY A 56 -3.85 -15.20 -6.41
N LYS A 57 -3.43 -16.42 -6.04
CA LYS A 57 -3.17 -16.82 -4.65
C LYS A 57 -2.16 -15.93 -3.92
N ALA A 58 -1.12 -15.45 -4.61
CA ALA A 58 -0.16 -14.50 -4.01
C ALA A 58 -0.84 -13.19 -3.58
N THR A 59 -1.81 -12.71 -4.35
CA THR A 59 -2.58 -11.50 -4.03
C THR A 59 -3.53 -11.73 -2.88
N ASP A 60 -4.29 -12.82 -2.89
CA ASP A 60 -5.21 -13.14 -1.78
C ASP A 60 -4.44 -13.33 -0.48
N HIS A 61 -3.25 -13.95 -0.56
CA HIS A 61 -2.34 -14.07 0.58
C HIS A 61 -1.82 -12.71 1.05
N MET A 62 -1.43 -11.83 0.11
CA MET A 62 -0.97 -10.47 0.43
C MET A 62 -2.06 -9.68 1.16
N VAL A 63 -3.31 -9.72 0.70
CA VAL A 63 -4.42 -9.02 1.36
C VAL A 63 -4.62 -9.53 2.79
N ARG A 64 -4.61 -10.85 2.98
CA ARG A 64 -4.69 -11.47 4.32
C ARG A 64 -3.53 -11.09 5.23
N PHE A 65 -2.33 -10.99 4.67
CA PHE A 65 -1.13 -10.55 5.40
C PHE A 65 -1.23 -9.07 5.82
N LEU A 66 -1.76 -8.19 4.96
CA LEU A 66 -1.85 -6.75 5.24
C LEU A 66 -2.93 -6.43 6.27
N ALA A 67 -4.09 -7.08 6.24
CA ALA A 67 -5.25 -6.76 7.10
C ALA A 67 -4.90 -6.55 8.59
N PRO A 68 -4.23 -7.49 9.29
CA PRO A 68 -3.89 -7.31 10.70
C PRO A 68 -2.87 -6.18 10.94
N LEU A 69 -2.01 -5.86 9.97
CA LEU A 69 -1.00 -4.79 10.10
C LEU A 69 -1.64 -3.40 10.10
N PHE A 70 -2.78 -3.26 9.42
CA PHE A 70 -3.56 -2.03 9.40
C PHE A 70 -4.74 -2.03 10.39
N GLY A 71 -4.93 -3.12 11.13
CA GLY A 71 -6.03 -3.25 12.08
C GLY A 71 -7.41 -3.24 11.41
N VAL A 72 -7.52 -3.80 10.21
CA VAL A 72 -8.76 -3.89 9.42
C VAL A 72 -9.08 -5.34 9.07
N THR A 73 -10.25 -5.58 8.48
CA THR A 73 -10.58 -6.89 7.90
C THR A 73 -10.13 -6.97 6.43
N VAL A 74 -10.12 -8.18 5.88
CA VAL A 74 -9.86 -8.40 4.44
C VAL A 74 -10.90 -7.68 3.56
N ALA A 75 -12.15 -7.52 4.05
CA ALA A 75 -13.21 -6.85 3.30
C ALA A 75 -13.00 -5.34 3.16
N ASP A 76 -12.21 -4.74 4.04
CA ASP A 76 -11.85 -3.32 4.00
C ASP A 76 -10.69 -3.02 3.03
N ILE A 77 -10.11 -4.07 2.44
CA ILE A 77 -8.99 -3.98 1.51
C ILE A 77 -9.46 -4.29 0.10
N GLU A 78 -9.35 -3.30 -0.78
CA GLU A 78 -9.61 -3.44 -2.21
C GLU A 78 -8.31 -3.45 -3.00
N VAL A 79 -8.17 -4.40 -3.92
CA VAL A 79 -7.11 -4.40 -4.93
C VAL A 79 -7.69 -3.82 -6.22
N VAL A 80 -7.47 -2.52 -6.45
CA VAL A 80 -8.06 -1.77 -7.57
C VAL A 80 -7.60 -2.32 -8.92
N PHE A 81 -6.32 -2.69 -9.03
CA PHE A 81 -5.79 -3.35 -10.21
C PHE A 81 -4.61 -4.25 -9.88
N GLY A 82 -4.26 -5.07 -10.87
CA GLY A 82 -3.04 -5.88 -10.81
C GLY A 82 -3.22 -7.18 -10.04
N ARG A 83 -4.43 -7.73 -9.88
CA ARG A 83 -4.64 -8.99 -9.13
C ARG A 83 -3.78 -10.16 -9.63
N MET A 84 -3.39 -10.16 -10.91
CA MET A 84 -2.47 -11.15 -11.51
C MET A 84 -1.06 -10.61 -11.81
N ASN A 85 -0.75 -9.35 -11.46
CA ASN A 85 0.53 -8.69 -11.72
C ASN A 85 1.27 -8.41 -10.40
N VAL A 86 2.61 -8.30 -10.42
CA VAL A 86 3.39 -7.85 -9.26
C VAL A 86 3.06 -6.41 -8.88
N ASN A 87 2.73 -5.57 -9.86
CA ASN A 87 2.31 -4.19 -9.62
C ASN A 87 0.83 -4.15 -9.24
N LYS A 88 0.52 -3.58 -8.08
CA LYS A 88 -0.87 -3.40 -7.63
C LYS A 88 -1.11 -2.02 -7.07
N GLN A 89 -2.36 -1.58 -7.10
CA GLN A 89 -2.84 -0.51 -6.24
C GLN A 89 -3.83 -1.09 -5.23
N VAL A 90 -3.65 -0.69 -3.99
CA VAL A 90 -4.45 -1.14 -2.86
C VAL A 90 -5.12 0.07 -2.22
N ARG A 91 -6.38 -0.12 -1.83
CA ARG A 91 -7.15 0.81 -1.02
C ARG A 91 -7.51 0.13 0.29
N ILE A 92 -7.28 0.79 1.40
CA ILE A 92 -7.65 0.32 2.72
C ILE A 92 -8.57 1.34 3.36
N LYS A 93 -9.82 0.96 3.60
CA LYS A 93 -10.81 1.82 4.22
C LYS A 93 -10.54 1.95 5.73
N ALA A 94 -10.57 3.18 6.24
CA ALA A 94 -10.44 3.53 7.66
C ALA A 94 -9.43 2.66 8.47
N PRO A 95 -8.14 2.60 8.09
CA PRO A 95 -7.17 1.77 8.80
C PRO A 95 -6.99 2.23 10.25
N GLN A 96 -7.03 1.28 11.18
CA GLN A 96 -6.92 1.53 12.63
C GLN A 96 -5.47 1.52 13.12
N LYS A 97 -4.55 1.00 12.30
CA LYS A 97 -3.10 0.98 12.55
C LYS A 97 -2.39 1.40 11.27
N LEU A 98 -1.25 2.06 11.42
CA LEU A 98 -0.38 2.41 10.31
C LEU A 98 1.04 1.90 10.58
N PRO A 99 1.57 0.98 9.76
CA PRO A 99 2.98 0.60 9.84
C PRO A 99 3.88 1.83 9.64
N SER A 100 5.03 1.89 10.31
CA SER A 100 5.94 3.05 10.29
C SER A 100 6.44 3.44 8.89
N VAL A 101 6.35 2.57 7.89
CA VAL A 101 6.69 2.95 6.51
C VAL A 101 5.70 3.99 5.93
N PHE A 102 4.48 4.05 6.45
CA PHE A 102 3.42 4.98 6.05
C PHE A 102 3.39 6.26 6.88
N THR A 103 4.26 6.42 7.88
CA THR A 103 4.45 7.72 8.51
C THR A 103 5.31 8.54 7.57
N LYS A 104 4.78 9.63 6.99
CA LYS A 104 5.63 10.67 6.43
C LYS A 104 6.58 11.10 7.55
N GLY A 105 7.88 11.04 7.31
CA GLY A 105 8.86 11.55 8.25
C GLY A 105 8.45 12.96 8.68
N ALA A 106 8.57 13.23 9.96
CA ALA A 106 8.39 14.54 10.58
C ALA A 106 9.47 15.55 10.13
N GLU A 107 9.74 15.62 8.82
CA GLU A 107 10.76 16.47 8.21
C GLU A 107 10.14 17.24 7.03
N GLN A 108 9.21 18.11 7.40
CA GLN A 108 8.81 19.33 6.67
C GLN A 108 7.98 20.21 7.63
N ALA A 109 8.48 20.36 8.86
CA ALA A 109 7.95 21.28 9.87
C ALA A 109 9.13 21.74 10.73
N GLY A 110 10.06 22.47 10.11
CA GLY A 110 11.29 22.95 10.77
C GLY A 110 12.26 23.68 9.86
N LEU A 111 11.79 24.27 8.75
CA LEU A 111 12.61 25.08 7.85
C LEU A 111 11.93 26.43 7.58
N PHE A 112 11.25 26.97 8.59
CA PHE A 112 10.89 28.39 8.74
C PHE A 112 10.69 28.65 10.24
N GLU A 113 11.79 28.71 10.98
CA GLU A 113 11.84 29.45 12.24
C GLU A 113 12.62 30.74 11.95
N ASP A 114 11.91 31.85 12.13
CA ASP A 114 12.24 33.30 11.99
C ASP A 114 13.00 33.77 10.73
#